data_AF-A0A8H8RP00-F1
#
_entry.id   AF-A0A8H8RP00-F1
#
_cell.length_a   1.000
_cell.length_b   1.000
_cell.length_c   1.000
_cell.angle_alpha   90.00
_cell.angle_beta   90.00
_cell.angle_gamma   90.00
#
_symmetry.space_group_name_H-M   'P 1'
#
loop_
_entity.id
_entity.type
_entity.pdbx_description
1 polymer ?
#
loop_
_entity_poly.entity_id
_entity_poly.type
_entity_poly.pdbx_seq_one_letter_code
_entity_poly.pdbx_strand_id
1 'polypeptide(L)'
;MSSSLVEVDSLEAIVIINNEVDSMSWISPNTVNVSGRFRDMMMSQSNSFAAGEDSIKFMPMEAMCCGAHGLSVLVTATKGGVNSSVLFNTGPEEAAWERNAKRLGTDISSVDVIQLSHWHRDQSDGMLKVIKMISEAMKTNSVYKPFLVDLHPDRPEYRGFMIGNNPVSFPADPTFAEIEGLGAIVLKQSAAYTFLDDMFLISGFIPSSALYETGLKGGIRQDTNKGWEKDEEMADERFLMCNMKGKGIVMFTGCSHRGVVNASRNAVDLLRGTVHCMLLMVAIT
;
A
#
# COMPACT_ATOMS: atom_id res chain seq x y z
N MET A 1 24.63 4.49 6.58
CA MET A 1 24.71 3.60 7.77
C MET A 1 24.12 2.26 7.38
N SER A 2 24.61 1.15 7.90
CA SER A 2 23.94 -0.15 7.72
C SER A 2 22.58 -0.07 8.43
N SER A 3 21.48 -0.35 7.73
CA SER A 3 20.15 -0.46 8.32
C SER A 3 20.12 -1.53 9.42
N SER A 4 19.29 -1.34 10.47
CA SER A 4 18.99 -2.37 11.47
C SER A 4 17.96 -3.41 10.99
N LEU A 5 17.44 -3.25 9.76
CA LEU A 5 16.41 -4.12 9.18
C LEU A 5 16.82 -5.59 9.26
N VAL A 6 16.02 -6.36 9.99
CA VAL A 6 16.31 -7.77 10.24
C VAL A 6 15.74 -8.67 9.15
N GLU A 7 16.31 -9.87 9.03
CA GLU A 7 15.70 -10.91 8.21
C GLU A 7 14.38 -11.41 8.82
N VAL A 8 13.36 -11.56 7.96
CA VAL A 8 12.06 -12.16 8.28
C VAL A 8 11.97 -13.56 7.67
N ASP A 9 11.29 -14.47 8.36
CA ASP A 9 11.16 -15.88 7.98
C ASP A 9 10.09 -16.09 6.90
N SER A 10 9.02 -15.29 6.92
CA SER A 10 7.97 -15.27 5.89
C SER A 10 7.36 -13.89 5.69
N LEU A 11 6.76 -13.69 4.50
CA LEU A 11 6.07 -12.48 4.11
C LEU A 11 4.79 -12.85 3.35
N GLU A 12 3.66 -12.29 3.76
CA GLU A 12 2.38 -12.36 3.07
C GLU A 12 1.97 -10.95 2.62
N ALA A 13 1.43 -10.82 1.40
CA ALA A 13 0.92 -9.56 0.88
C ALA A 13 -0.49 -9.79 0.30
N ILE A 14 -1.50 -9.22 0.94
CA ILE A 14 -2.89 -9.24 0.48
C ILE A 14 -3.18 -7.91 -0.21
N VAL A 15 -3.42 -7.98 -1.52
CA VAL A 15 -3.72 -6.80 -2.34
C VAL A 15 -5.22 -6.50 -2.25
N ILE A 16 -5.58 -5.44 -1.53
CA ILE A 16 -6.97 -5.00 -1.32
C ILE A 16 -7.41 -4.09 -2.46
N ILE A 17 -6.53 -3.19 -2.91
CA ILE A 17 -6.76 -2.31 -4.05
C ILE A 17 -5.59 -2.42 -5.00
N ASN A 18 -5.91 -2.55 -6.29
CA ASN A 18 -4.99 -2.49 -7.41
C ASN A 18 -5.71 -1.88 -8.61
N ASN A 19 -4.94 -1.32 -9.56
CA ASN A 19 -5.45 -0.74 -10.80
C ASN A 19 -6.36 -1.71 -11.57
N GLU A 20 -6.00 -2.99 -11.57
CA GLU A 20 -6.71 -4.05 -12.28
C GLU A 20 -6.84 -5.32 -11.44
N VAL A 21 -7.83 -6.14 -11.80
CA VAL A 21 -8.02 -7.48 -11.24
C VAL A 21 -7.65 -8.48 -12.33
N ASP A 22 -6.48 -9.11 -12.16
CA ASP A 22 -6.05 -10.21 -13.02
C ASP A 22 -6.15 -11.54 -12.26
N SER A 23 -7.30 -12.21 -12.43
CA SER A 23 -7.56 -13.49 -11.78
C SER A 23 -7.22 -14.69 -12.66
N MET A 24 -6.77 -14.48 -13.90
CA MET A 24 -6.63 -15.53 -14.92
C MET A 24 -5.19 -15.72 -15.42
N SER A 25 -4.34 -14.71 -15.32
CA SER A 25 -2.97 -14.83 -15.82
C SER A 25 -2.16 -15.90 -15.09
N TRP A 26 -1.28 -16.51 -15.88
CA TRP A 26 -0.31 -17.47 -15.39
C TRP A 26 0.87 -16.73 -14.77
N ILE A 27 1.33 -17.25 -13.64
CA ILE A 27 2.48 -16.71 -12.91
C ILE A 27 3.57 -17.77 -12.99
N SER A 28 4.81 -17.33 -13.18
CA SER A 28 5.96 -18.21 -13.26
C SER A 28 6.01 -19.16 -12.05
N PRO A 29 6.11 -20.49 -12.27
CA PRO A 29 6.27 -21.45 -11.19
C PRO A 29 7.46 -21.07 -10.29
N ASN A 30 7.33 -21.27 -8.98
CA ASN A 30 8.41 -21.11 -7.98
C ASN A 30 8.87 -19.67 -7.70
N THR A 31 8.15 -18.63 -8.14
CA THR A 31 8.49 -17.23 -7.81
C THR A 31 7.82 -16.82 -6.51
N VAL A 32 6.49 -16.88 -6.47
CA VAL A 32 5.64 -16.54 -5.33
C VAL A 32 4.47 -17.51 -5.27
N ASN A 33 4.01 -17.85 -4.06
CA ASN A 33 2.74 -18.54 -3.89
C ASN A 33 1.63 -17.50 -4.01
N VAL A 34 0.70 -17.71 -4.94
CA VAL A 34 -0.41 -16.78 -5.20
C VAL A 34 -1.71 -17.54 -5.07
N SER A 35 -2.54 -17.07 -4.15
CA SER A 35 -3.93 -17.48 -3.95
C SER A 35 -4.88 -16.39 -4.43
N GLY A 36 -6.19 -16.66 -4.40
CA GLY A 36 -7.20 -15.68 -4.81
C GLY A 36 -7.33 -15.52 -6.32
N ARG A 37 -6.76 -16.44 -7.12
CA ARG A 37 -7.04 -16.53 -8.55
C ARG A 37 -8.42 -17.12 -8.80
N PHE A 38 -8.89 -17.04 -10.04
CA PHE A 38 -10.24 -17.48 -10.41
C PHE A 38 -10.55 -18.90 -9.92
N ARG A 39 -9.60 -19.83 -10.04
CA ARG A 39 -9.73 -21.19 -9.52
C ARG A 39 -9.82 -21.24 -7.99
N ASP A 40 -8.95 -20.54 -7.28
CA ASP A 40 -8.94 -20.52 -5.81
C ASP A 40 -10.25 -19.96 -5.28
N MET A 41 -10.71 -18.87 -5.89
CA MET A 41 -11.98 -18.24 -5.59
C MET A 41 -13.14 -19.22 -5.82
N MET A 42 -13.16 -19.98 -6.92
CA MET A 42 -14.23 -20.97 -7.20
C MET A 42 -14.25 -22.06 -6.14
N MET A 43 -13.07 -22.51 -5.71
CA MET A 43 -12.93 -23.59 -4.73
C MET A 43 -13.22 -23.13 -3.30
N SER A 44 -12.96 -21.86 -2.98
CA SER A 44 -13.16 -21.28 -1.64
C SER A 44 -14.61 -20.89 -1.33
N GLN A 45 -15.52 -20.93 -2.32
CA GLN A 45 -16.93 -20.61 -2.07
C GLN A 45 -17.59 -21.61 -1.11
N SER A 46 -18.34 -21.07 -0.16
CA SER A 46 -19.22 -21.82 0.74
C SER A 46 -20.64 -21.97 0.18
N ASN A 47 -21.04 -21.11 -0.75
CA ASN A 47 -22.38 -21.13 -1.32
C ASN A 47 -22.53 -22.26 -2.34
N SER A 48 -23.61 -23.01 -2.22
CA SER A 48 -23.97 -24.09 -3.14
C SER A 48 -25.46 -24.11 -3.39
N PHE A 49 -25.87 -24.62 -4.54
CA PHE A 49 -27.25 -24.97 -4.83
C PHE A 49 -27.37 -26.48 -5.07
N ALA A 50 -28.53 -27.04 -4.77
CA ALA A 50 -28.83 -28.43 -5.06
C ALA A 50 -29.22 -28.59 -6.54
N ALA A 51 -28.66 -29.60 -7.20
CA ALA A 51 -29.02 -29.99 -8.56
C ALA A 51 -29.20 -31.52 -8.59
N GLY A 52 -30.42 -31.98 -8.29
CA GLY A 52 -30.67 -33.41 -8.05
C GLY A 52 -30.06 -33.86 -6.71
N GLU A 53 -29.26 -34.92 -6.74
CA GLU A 53 -28.49 -35.39 -5.57
C GLU A 53 -27.15 -34.63 -5.38
N ASP A 54 -26.75 -33.83 -6.38
CA ASP A 54 -25.48 -33.10 -6.33
C ASP A 54 -25.61 -31.76 -5.61
N SER A 55 -24.55 -31.38 -4.89
CA SER A 55 -24.34 -30.03 -4.34
C SER A 55 -23.33 -29.29 -5.22
N ILE A 56 -23.81 -28.33 -6.01
CA ILE A 56 -22.97 -27.55 -6.92
C ILE A 56 -22.58 -26.24 -6.26
N LYS A 57 -21.28 -26.00 -6.08
CA LYS A 57 -20.77 -24.70 -5.64
C LYS A 57 -21.01 -23.66 -6.72
N PHE A 58 -21.46 -22.47 -6.32
CA PHE A 58 -21.53 -21.32 -7.22
C PHE A 58 -20.76 -20.15 -6.64
N MET A 59 -20.10 -19.41 -7.53
CA MET A 59 -19.49 -18.13 -7.19
C MET A 59 -20.40 -17.02 -7.68
N PRO A 60 -21.02 -16.22 -6.80
CA PRO A 60 -21.67 -14.99 -7.22
C PRO A 60 -20.61 -14.04 -7.76
N MET A 61 -20.88 -13.38 -8.89
CA MET A 61 -19.93 -12.44 -9.50
C MET A 61 -19.62 -11.28 -8.55
N GLU A 62 -20.55 -10.95 -7.65
CA GLU A 62 -20.42 -9.95 -6.59
C GLU A 62 -19.39 -10.32 -5.52
N ALA A 63 -18.92 -11.57 -5.45
CA ALA A 63 -17.81 -11.97 -4.58
C ALA A 63 -16.43 -11.60 -5.16
N MET A 64 -16.35 -11.27 -6.45
CA MET A 64 -15.09 -10.87 -7.08
C MET A 64 -14.73 -9.43 -6.71
N CYS A 65 -13.46 -9.17 -6.37
CA CYS A 65 -12.96 -7.82 -6.14
C CYS A 65 -13.06 -6.95 -7.40
N CYS A 66 -13.10 -5.63 -7.21
CA CYS A 66 -13.05 -4.66 -8.30
C CYS A 66 -11.70 -3.94 -8.32
N GLY A 67 -11.17 -3.66 -9.51
CA GLY A 67 -10.00 -2.80 -9.67
C GLY A 67 -10.39 -1.34 -9.46
N ALA A 68 -9.45 -0.54 -8.96
CA ALA A 68 -9.55 0.91 -8.83
C ALA A 68 -8.14 1.49 -8.97
N HIS A 69 -8.01 2.63 -9.67
CA HIS A 69 -6.70 3.23 -9.92
C HIS A 69 -6.09 3.74 -8.62
N GLY A 70 -5.18 2.97 -8.03
CA GLY A 70 -4.64 3.18 -6.69
C GLY A 70 -4.06 1.88 -6.13
N LEU A 71 -3.48 1.93 -4.95
CA LEU A 71 -2.89 0.77 -4.28
C LEU A 71 -3.28 0.71 -2.81
N SER A 72 -3.57 -0.49 -2.31
CA SER A 72 -3.62 -0.76 -0.88
C SER A 72 -3.30 -2.24 -0.65
N VAL A 73 -2.29 -2.49 0.17
CA VAL A 73 -1.74 -3.83 0.38
C VAL A 73 -1.51 -4.06 1.86
N LEU A 74 -2.13 -5.09 2.40
CA LEU A 74 -1.83 -5.57 3.75
C LEU A 74 -0.62 -6.50 3.69
N VAL A 75 0.49 -6.05 4.25
CA VAL A 75 1.76 -6.78 4.28
C VAL A 75 2.00 -7.32 5.69
N THR A 76 2.08 -8.63 5.84
CA THR A 76 2.38 -9.30 7.12
C THR A 76 3.75 -9.96 7.03
N ALA A 77 4.68 -9.55 7.88
CA ALA A 77 5.97 -10.19 8.04
C ALA A 77 5.97 -11.06 9.30
N THR A 78 6.65 -12.20 9.24
CA THR A 78 6.81 -13.11 10.39
C THR A 78 8.28 -13.31 10.70
N LYS A 79 8.65 -13.17 11.98
CA LYS A 79 9.98 -13.54 12.47
C LYS A 79 9.87 -14.26 13.81
N GLY A 80 10.44 -15.46 13.89
CA GLY A 80 10.44 -16.23 15.14
C GLY A 80 9.02 -16.52 15.68
N GLY A 81 8.04 -16.63 14.79
CA GLY A 81 6.62 -16.84 15.16
C GLY A 81 5.86 -15.58 15.56
N VAL A 82 6.49 -14.40 15.57
CA VAL A 82 5.84 -13.11 15.79
C VAL A 82 5.45 -12.51 14.44
N ASN A 83 4.19 -12.06 14.31
CA ASN A 83 3.69 -11.38 13.13
C ASN A 83 3.63 -9.87 13.35
N SER A 84 3.93 -9.12 12.30
CA SER A 84 3.77 -7.67 12.25
C SER A 84 3.17 -7.27 10.91
N SER A 85 2.13 -6.45 10.93
CA SER A 85 1.30 -6.16 9.77
C SER A 85 1.22 -4.66 9.48
N VAL A 86 1.54 -4.31 8.23
CA VAL A 86 1.51 -2.94 7.71
C VAL A 86 0.48 -2.86 6.60
N LEU A 87 -0.46 -1.93 6.70
CA LEU A 87 -1.30 -1.57 5.57
C LEU A 87 -0.62 -0.47 4.76
N PHE A 88 -0.01 -0.84 3.64
CA PHE A 88 0.67 0.06 2.72
C PHE A 88 -0.34 0.70 1.76
N ASN A 89 -0.52 2.02 1.87
CA ASN A 89 -1.52 2.84 1.18
C ASN A 89 -2.98 2.41 1.46
N THR A 90 -3.94 3.26 1.07
CA THR A 90 -5.37 3.11 1.38
C THR A 90 -6.27 3.20 0.15
N GLY A 91 -5.68 3.26 -1.05
CA GLY A 91 -6.39 3.31 -2.31
C GLY A 91 -7.12 4.64 -2.57
N PRO A 92 -7.85 4.70 -3.69
CA PRO A 92 -8.38 5.94 -4.26
C PRO A 92 -9.82 6.26 -3.87
N GLU A 93 -10.52 5.31 -3.24
CA GLU A 93 -11.94 5.44 -2.92
C GLU A 93 -12.32 4.57 -1.71
N GLU A 94 -12.97 5.17 -0.71
CA GLU A 94 -13.49 4.48 0.48
C GLU A 94 -14.37 3.25 0.14
N ALA A 95 -15.29 3.38 -0.82
CA ALA A 95 -16.25 2.34 -1.15
C ALA A 95 -15.60 1.13 -1.85
N ALA A 96 -14.59 1.37 -2.70
CA ALA A 96 -13.83 0.30 -3.34
C ALA A 96 -13.04 -0.49 -2.30
N TRP A 97 -12.36 0.22 -1.38
CA TRP A 97 -11.61 -0.41 -0.30
C TRP A 97 -12.51 -1.25 0.61
N GLU A 98 -13.61 -0.69 1.12
CA GLU A 98 -14.55 -1.40 1.98
C GLU A 98 -15.09 -2.67 1.33
N ARG A 99 -15.47 -2.58 0.05
CA ARG A 99 -16.02 -3.70 -0.70
C ARG A 99 -15.00 -4.81 -0.87
N ASN A 100 -13.78 -4.48 -1.26
CA ASN A 100 -12.73 -5.49 -1.47
C ASN A 100 -12.27 -6.11 -0.16
N ALA A 101 -12.06 -5.33 0.90
CA ALA A 101 -11.69 -5.86 2.22
C ALA A 101 -12.72 -6.88 2.75
N LYS A 102 -14.02 -6.59 2.60
CA LYS A 102 -15.10 -7.52 2.97
C LYS A 102 -15.11 -8.79 2.12
N ARG A 103 -14.89 -8.68 0.80
CA ARG A 103 -14.85 -9.83 -0.12
C ARG A 103 -13.67 -10.75 0.12
N LEU A 104 -12.52 -10.17 0.45
CA LEU A 104 -11.32 -10.92 0.79
C LEU A 104 -11.43 -11.62 2.15
N GLY A 105 -12.33 -11.15 3.03
CA GLY A 105 -12.50 -11.71 4.38
C GLY A 105 -11.25 -11.55 5.24
N THR A 106 -10.40 -10.58 4.90
CA THR A 106 -9.13 -10.34 5.57
C THR A 106 -9.34 -9.84 6.99
N ASP A 107 -8.57 -10.38 7.95
CA ASP A 107 -8.56 -9.85 9.30
C ASP A 107 -7.81 -8.51 9.36
N ILE A 108 -8.55 -7.44 9.17
CA ILE A 108 -8.02 -6.07 9.24
C ILE A 108 -7.74 -5.60 10.68
N SER A 109 -8.14 -6.36 11.72
CA SER A 109 -7.78 -6.03 13.10
C SER A 109 -6.31 -6.31 13.42
N SER A 110 -5.65 -7.13 12.58
CA SER A 110 -4.23 -7.46 12.69
C SER A 110 -3.31 -6.28 12.37
N VAL A 111 -3.77 -5.28 11.61
CA VAL A 111 -2.97 -4.12 11.19
C VAL A 111 -2.35 -3.43 12.40
N ASP A 112 -1.02 -3.29 12.41
CA ASP A 112 -0.28 -2.54 13.43
C ASP A 112 -0.15 -1.07 13.03
N VAL A 113 0.13 -0.81 11.75
CA VAL A 113 0.43 0.52 11.22
C VAL A 113 -0.20 0.67 9.83
N ILE A 114 -0.85 1.80 9.57
CA ILE A 114 -1.07 2.27 8.20
C ILE A 114 0.15 3.09 7.79
N GLN A 115 0.74 2.78 6.65
CA GLN A 115 1.81 3.58 6.06
C GLN A 115 1.33 4.17 4.75
N LEU A 116 1.52 5.48 4.57
CA LEU A 116 1.27 6.16 3.30
C LEU A 116 2.60 6.39 2.57
N SER A 117 2.71 5.87 1.35
CA SER A 117 3.87 6.06 0.48
C SER A 117 4.12 7.53 0.16
N HIS A 118 3.09 8.29 -0.20
CA HIS A 118 3.12 9.72 -0.50
C HIS A 118 1.72 10.33 -0.53
N TRP A 119 1.64 11.66 -0.49
CA TRP A 119 0.40 12.43 -0.54
C TRP A 119 -0.18 12.53 -1.96
N HIS A 120 -0.80 11.47 -2.43
CA HIS A 120 -1.53 11.52 -3.69
C HIS A 120 -2.85 10.79 -3.51
N ARG A 121 -3.90 11.38 -4.07
CA ARG A 121 -5.28 11.02 -3.69
C ARG A 121 -5.62 9.57 -3.99
N ASP A 122 -5.02 9.00 -5.02
CA ASP A 122 -5.16 7.58 -5.39
C ASP A 122 -4.57 6.60 -4.36
N GLN A 123 -3.76 7.09 -3.41
CA GLN A 123 -3.18 6.32 -2.31
C GLN A 123 -3.81 6.64 -0.95
N SER A 124 -4.39 7.82 -0.78
CA SER A 124 -4.78 8.37 0.54
C SER A 124 -6.29 8.49 0.77
N ASP A 125 -7.11 8.49 -0.29
CA ASP A 125 -8.55 8.80 -0.17
C ASP A 125 -9.27 7.86 0.79
N GLY A 126 -8.98 6.56 0.72
CA GLY A 126 -9.62 5.55 1.56
C GLY A 126 -9.31 5.69 3.06
N MET A 127 -8.30 6.46 3.46
CA MET A 127 -7.69 6.43 4.78
C MET A 127 -8.69 6.61 5.94
N LEU A 128 -9.60 7.57 5.85
CA LEU A 128 -10.56 7.84 6.94
C LEU A 128 -11.52 6.66 7.15
N LYS A 129 -12.00 6.04 6.07
CA LYS A 129 -12.82 4.82 6.14
C LYS A 129 -12.03 3.62 6.67
N VAL A 130 -10.81 3.44 6.18
CA VAL A 130 -9.91 2.37 6.62
C VAL A 130 -9.68 2.44 8.13
N ILE A 131 -9.37 3.62 8.66
CA ILE A 131 -9.15 3.83 10.10
C ILE A 131 -10.39 3.43 10.91
N LYS A 132 -11.58 3.85 10.46
CA LYS A 132 -12.86 3.50 11.12
C LYS A 132 -13.07 1.98 11.12
N MET A 133 -12.91 1.33 9.97
CA MET A 133 -13.11 -0.12 9.83
C MET A 133 -12.12 -0.93 10.66
N ILE A 134 -10.84 -0.56 10.67
CA ILE A 134 -9.83 -1.21 11.49
C ILE A 134 -10.14 -1.02 12.98
N SER A 135 -10.49 0.20 13.40
CA SER A 135 -10.86 0.49 14.78
C SER A 135 -12.08 -0.32 15.25
N GLU A 136 -13.09 -0.49 14.39
CA GLU A 136 -14.26 -1.34 14.65
C GLU A 136 -13.89 -2.83 14.73
N ALA A 137 -13.03 -3.31 13.83
CA ALA A 137 -12.55 -4.68 13.84
C ALA A 137 -11.71 -4.99 15.09
N MET A 138 -10.81 -4.09 15.49
CA MET A 138 -10.03 -4.21 16.73
C MET A 138 -10.93 -4.30 17.96
N LYS A 139 -11.96 -3.44 18.05
CA LYS A 139 -12.95 -3.50 19.13
C LYS A 139 -13.70 -4.83 19.15
N THR A 140 -14.16 -5.29 17.98
CA THR A 140 -14.88 -6.56 17.84
C THR A 140 -14.03 -7.75 18.28
N ASN A 141 -12.74 -7.73 17.95
CA ASN A 141 -11.79 -8.79 18.27
C ASN A 141 -11.08 -8.59 19.62
N SER A 142 -11.49 -7.62 20.43
CA SER A 142 -10.86 -7.30 21.73
C SER A 142 -9.34 -7.06 21.65
N VAL A 143 -8.90 -6.45 20.55
CA VAL A 143 -7.51 -6.02 20.34
C VAL A 143 -7.35 -4.61 20.90
N TYR A 144 -6.48 -4.47 21.90
CA TYR A 144 -6.21 -3.19 22.56
C TYR A 144 -4.76 -2.78 22.35
N LYS A 145 -4.50 -2.02 21.28
CA LYS A 145 -3.21 -1.43 20.98
C LYS A 145 -3.38 -0.01 20.41
N PRO A 146 -2.39 0.88 20.56
CA PRO A 146 -2.41 2.16 19.86
C PRO A 146 -2.47 1.93 18.35
N PHE A 147 -3.32 2.68 17.65
CA PHE A 147 -3.44 2.56 16.20
C PHE A 147 -2.60 3.64 15.53
N LEU A 148 -1.54 3.23 14.84
CA LEU A 148 -0.52 4.11 14.30
C LEU A 148 -0.74 4.38 12.81
N VAL A 149 -0.54 5.62 12.39
CA VAL A 149 -0.57 6.02 10.97
C VAL A 149 0.73 6.78 10.66
N ASP A 150 1.61 6.18 9.86
CA ASP A 150 2.85 6.81 9.42
C ASP A 150 2.66 7.59 8.12
N LEU A 151 3.02 8.88 8.18
CA LEU A 151 2.83 9.86 7.12
C LEU A 151 4.06 10.72 6.94
N HIS A 152 4.29 11.18 5.71
CA HIS A 152 5.28 12.21 5.46
C HIS A 152 4.78 13.57 6.00
N PRO A 153 5.61 14.38 6.70
CA PRO A 153 5.17 15.66 7.29
C PRO A 153 4.80 16.73 6.25
N ASP A 154 5.40 16.70 5.06
CA ASP A 154 5.18 17.66 3.98
C ASP A 154 3.91 17.32 3.19
N ARG A 155 2.74 17.50 3.82
CA ARG A 155 1.42 17.33 3.22
C ARG A 155 1.04 18.60 2.43
N PRO A 156 0.83 18.53 1.10
CA PRO A 156 0.23 19.63 0.35
C PRO A 156 -1.26 19.79 0.69
N GLU A 157 -1.83 20.96 0.50
CA GLU A 157 -3.28 21.16 0.64
C GLU A 157 -4.03 20.55 -0.55
N TYR A 158 -3.47 20.73 -1.75
CA TYR A 158 -3.96 20.13 -2.99
C TYR A 158 -2.80 19.66 -3.85
N ARG A 159 -3.01 18.59 -4.62
CA ARG A 159 -2.06 18.06 -5.60
C ARG A 159 -2.79 17.68 -6.89
N GLY A 160 -2.12 17.87 -8.03
CA GLY A 160 -2.73 17.63 -9.34
C GLY A 160 -1.77 17.83 -10.49
N PHE A 161 -2.33 18.19 -11.65
CA PHE A 161 -1.61 18.31 -12.90
C PHE A 161 -1.83 19.66 -13.58
N MET A 162 -0.78 20.13 -14.25
CA MET A 162 -0.84 21.23 -15.20
C MET A 162 -1.26 20.70 -16.57
N ILE A 163 -2.50 20.98 -17.01
CA ILE A 163 -3.00 20.60 -18.34
C ILE A 163 -3.04 21.84 -19.24
N GLY A 164 -2.02 21.96 -20.10
CA GLY A 164 -1.77 23.20 -20.83
C GLY A 164 -1.42 24.31 -19.84
N ASN A 165 -2.29 25.33 -19.73
CA ASN A 165 -2.14 26.43 -18.77
C ASN A 165 -3.14 26.34 -17.60
N ASN A 166 -3.93 25.26 -17.49
CA ASN A 166 -4.99 25.13 -16.49
C ASN A 166 -4.62 24.12 -15.39
N PRO A 167 -4.57 24.53 -14.11
CA PRO A 167 -4.32 23.60 -13.02
C PRO A 167 -5.57 22.74 -12.79
N VAL A 168 -5.39 21.42 -12.76
CA VAL A 168 -6.45 20.45 -12.49
C VAL A 168 -6.03 19.64 -11.27
N SER A 169 -6.79 19.78 -10.19
CA SER A 169 -6.50 19.16 -8.90
C SER A 169 -7.37 17.94 -8.63
N PHE A 170 -6.82 16.99 -7.89
CA PHE A 170 -7.64 16.05 -7.12
C PHE A 170 -8.26 16.74 -5.89
N PRO A 171 -9.26 16.14 -5.24
CA PRO A 171 -9.69 16.55 -3.91
C PRO A 171 -8.53 16.54 -2.90
N ALA A 172 -8.59 17.41 -1.89
CA ALA A 172 -7.57 17.50 -0.85
C ALA A 172 -7.44 16.19 -0.05
N ASP A 173 -6.22 15.68 0.11
CA ASP A 173 -5.87 14.57 1.00
C ASP A 173 -6.38 14.78 2.43
N PRO A 174 -6.67 13.71 3.20
CA PRO A 174 -7.06 13.84 4.60
C PRO A 174 -6.02 14.63 5.39
N THR A 175 -6.50 15.53 6.25
CA THR A 175 -5.65 16.30 7.16
C THR A 175 -5.17 15.42 8.31
N PHE A 176 -4.05 15.81 8.93
CA PHE A 176 -3.62 15.19 10.18
C PHE A 176 -4.69 15.23 11.26
N ALA A 177 -5.43 16.35 11.36
CA ALA A 177 -6.48 16.53 12.35
C ALA A 177 -7.69 15.59 12.12
N GLU A 178 -8.06 15.33 10.87
CA GLU A 178 -9.13 14.36 10.55
C GLU A 178 -8.71 12.93 10.93
N ILE A 179 -7.44 12.58 10.70
CA ILE A 179 -6.88 11.27 11.05
C ILE A 179 -6.82 11.10 12.57
N GLU A 180 -6.25 12.08 13.28
CA GLU A 180 -6.18 12.10 14.75
C GLU A 180 -7.57 12.14 15.39
N GLY A 181 -8.52 12.84 14.78
CA GLY A 181 -9.92 12.91 15.21
C GLY A 181 -10.64 11.56 15.19
N LEU A 182 -10.12 10.56 14.48
CA LEU A 182 -10.61 9.18 14.51
C LEU A 182 -9.93 8.31 15.58
N GLY A 183 -9.04 8.89 16.41
CA GLY A 183 -8.33 8.21 17.47
C GLY A 183 -7.02 7.53 17.05
N ALA A 184 -6.59 7.75 15.81
CA ALA A 184 -5.28 7.30 15.33
C ALA A 184 -4.15 8.21 15.85
N ILE A 185 -2.97 7.64 16.07
CA ILE A 185 -1.76 8.37 16.41
C ILE A 185 -0.95 8.57 15.14
N VAL A 186 -0.78 9.83 14.73
CA VAL A 186 0.00 10.15 13.54
C VAL A 186 1.49 10.20 13.87
N LEU A 187 2.28 9.37 13.17
CA LEU A 187 3.72 9.44 13.14
C LEU A 187 4.15 10.23 11.91
N LYS A 188 4.90 11.33 12.11
CA LYS A 188 5.37 12.19 11.02
C LYS A 188 6.85 11.96 10.80
N GLN A 189 7.20 11.23 9.75
CA GLN A 189 8.59 10.85 9.47
C GLN A 189 8.95 11.09 8.00
N SER A 190 10.10 11.74 7.76
CA SER A 190 10.65 11.95 6.42
C SER A 190 11.96 11.21 6.16
N ALA A 191 12.67 10.82 7.22
CA ALA A 191 13.92 10.05 7.11
C ALA A 191 13.64 8.56 7.01
N ALA A 192 14.60 7.80 6.47
CA ALA A 192 14.52 6.34 6.47
C ALA A 192 14.67 5.80 7.90
N TYR A 193 13.81 4.86 8.27
CA TYR A 193 13.86 4.22 9.59
C TYR A 193 13.19 2.85 9.57
N THR A 194 13.55 2.02 10.54
CA THR A 194 12.96 0.71 10.76
C THR A 194 11.87 0.77 11.84
N PHE A 195 10.92 -0.17 11.77
CA PHE A 195 9.80 -0.24 12.70
C PHE A 195 9.28 -1.67 12.82
N LEU A 196 8.43 -1.91 13.83
CA LEU A 196 7.90 -3.21 14.21
C LEU A 196 9.03 -4.25 14.40
N ASP A 197 9.82 -4.04 15.45
CA ASP A 197 10.98 -4.87 15.81
C ASP A 197 11.98 -5.07 14.66
N ASP A 198 12.22 -3.98 13.93
CA ASP A 198 13.08 -3.90 12.77
C ASP A 198 12.67 -4.82 11.60
N MET A 199 11.45 -5.37 11.56
CA MET A 199 11.00 -6.27 10.48
C MET A 199 10.72 -5.54 9.17
N PHE A 200 10.43 -4.23 9.25
CA PHE A 200 10.14 -3.38 8.12
C PHE A 200 11.02 -2.13 8.13
N LEU A 201 11.30 -1.59 6.94
CA LEU A 201 11.91 -0.28 6.74
C LEU A 201 11.03 0.56 5.83
N ILE A 202 10.78 1.81 6.25
CA ILE A 202 10.22 2.85 5.39
C ILE A 202 11.39 3.70 4.90
N SER A 203 11.45 3.94 3.59
CA SER A 203 12.49 4.80 3.02
C SER A 203 12.27 6.26 3.43
N GLY A 204 13.33 7.05 3.33
CA GLY A 204 13.17 8.50 3.24
C GLY A 204 13.04 8.92 1.77
N PHE A 205 13.51 10.12 1.49
CA PHE A 205 13.68 10.63 0.13
C PHE A 205 14.45 9.64 -0.76
N ILE A 206 13.92 9.38 -1.96
CA ILE A 206 14.50 8.47 -2.96
C ILE A 206 15.43 9.25 -3.90
N PRO A 207 16.76 9.13 -3.87
CA PRO A 207 17.64 9.93 -4.72
C PRO A 207 17.47 9.61 -6.21
N SER A 208 17.50 10.64 -7.06
CA SER A 208 17.54 10.46 -8.51
C SER A 208 18.93 9.97 -8.94
N SER A 209 19.00 8.79 -9.54
CA SER A 209 20.25 8.16 -10.00
C SER A 209 20.17 7.67 -11.45
N ALA A 210 18.98 7.51 -12.01
CA ALA A 210 18.72 7.09 -13.38
C ALA A 210 18.28 8.30 -14.23
N LEU A 211 19.01 8.58 -15.31
CA LEU A 211 18.76 9.74 -16.19
C LEU A 211 17.42 9.69 -16.93
N TYR A 212 16.78 8.52 -17.00
CA TYR A 212 15.52 8.30 -17.71
C TYR A 212 14.28 8.33 -16.79
N GLU A 213 14.45 8.37 -15.47
CA GLU A 213 13.35 8.50 -14.51
C GLU A 213 13.25 9.96 -14.06
N THR A 214 12.43 10.74 -14.77
CA THR A 214 12.41 12.21 -14.68
C THR A 214 11.35 12.80 -13.76
N GLY A 215 10.66 11.99 -12.96
CA GLY A 215 9.55 12.45 -12.12
C GLY A 215 8.19 12.47 -12.84
N LEU A 216 7.20 13.00 -12.13
CA LEU A 216 5.82 13.16 -12.59
C LEU A 216 5.66 14.43 -13.43
N LYS A 217 5.80 14.34 -14.76
CA LYS A 217 5.68 15.50 -15.64
C LYS A 217 4.36 16.23 -15.47
N GLY A 218 4.42 17.55 -15.34
CA GLY A 218 3.24 18.39 -15.12
C GLY A 218 2.65 18.31 -13.71
N GLY A 219 3.26 17.54 -12.79
CA GLY A 219 2.84 17.50 -11.39
C GLY A 219 2.92 18.89 -10.76
N ILE A 220 1.84 19.27 -10.06
CA ILE A 220 1.73 20.54 -9.33
C ILE A 220 1.14 20.30 -7.95
N ARG A 221 1.52 21.14 -6.99
CA ARG A 221 0.93 21.19 -5.66
C ARG A 221 0.54 22.60 -5.28
N GLN A 222 -0.32 22.70 -4.28
CA GLN A 222 -0.64 23.95 -3.62
C GLN A 222 -0.57 23.72 -2.10
N ASP A 223 0.23 24.54 -1.43
CA ASP A 223 0.24 24.61 0.03
C ASP A 223 -0.73 25.68 0.54
N THR A 224 -1.08 25.59 1.82
CA THR A 224 -1.91 26.59 2.51
C THR A 224 -1.36 28.01 2.27
N ASN A 225 -2.21 28.90 1.79
CA ASN A 225 -1.89 30.30 1.47
C ASN A 225 -0.82 30.51 0.38
N LYS A 226 -0.49 29.49 -0.43
CA LYS A 226 0.38 29.63 -1.61
C LYS A 226 -0.41 29.47 -2.91
N GLY A 227 0.22 29.88 -4.02
CA GLY A 227 -0.25 29.55 -5.38
C GLY A 227 0.17 28.13 -5.78
N TRP A 228 -0.23 27.71 -6.98
CA TRP A 228 0.24 26.46 -7.58
C TRP A 228 1.74 26.53 -7.86
N GLU A 229 2.47 25.49 -7.44
CA GLU A 229 3.89 25.32 -7.69
C GLU A 229 4.17 23.96 -8.32
N LYS A 230 5.34 23.85 -8.97
CA LYS A 230 5.79 22.63 -9.63
C LYS A 230 6.14 21.57 -8.58
N ASP A 231 5.62 20.36 -8.74
CA ASP A 231 5.81 19.23 -7.82
C ASP A 231 6.15 17.92 -8.56
N GLU A 232 6.89 18.00 -9.66
CA GLU A 232 7.24 16.81 -10.46
C GLU A 232 8.15 15.83 -9.73
N GLU A 233 8.84 16.28 -8.68
CA GLU A 233 9.79 15.45 -7.94
C GLU A 233 9.15 14.52 -6.91
N MET A 234 7.94 14.84 -6.43
CA MET A 234 7.23 14.07 -5.41
C MET A 234 8.16 13.70 -4.24
N ALA A 235 8.77 14.71 -3.62
CA ALA A 235 9.86 14.52 -2.64
C ALA A 235 9.41 13.79 -1.36
N ASP A 236 8.11 13.74 -1.10
CA ASP A 236 7.48 12.98 -0.03
C ASP A 236 7.31 11.49 -0.35
N GLU A 237 7.66 11.03 -1.56
CA GLU A 237 7.56 9.63 -1.97
C GLU A 237 8.55 8.70 -1.26
N ARG A 238 7.97 7.69 -0.61
CA ARG A 238 8.65 6.66 0.17
C ARG A 238 8.15 5.28 -0.22
N PHE A 239 9.02 4.28 -0.11
CA PHE A 239 8.68 2.87 -0.25
C PHE A 239 8.78 2.14 1.09
N LEU A 240 8.11 0.99 1.18
CA LEU A 240 8.25 0.04 2.27
C LEU A 240 9.10 -1.14 1.80
N MET A 241 9.95 -1.70 2.65
CA MET A 241 10.68 -2.93 2.34
C MET A 241 10.86 -3.85 3.53
N CYS A 242 11.01 -5.14 3.24
CA CYS A 242 11.41 -6.19 4.18
C CYS A 242 12.66 -6.92 3.66
N ASN A 243 13.43 -7.51 4.57
CA ASN A 243 14.54 -8.40 4.20
C ASN A 243 14.11 -9.86 4.36
N MET A 244 13.79 -10.54 3.27
CA MET A 244 13.31 -11.92 3.29
C MET A 244 14.50 -12.90 3.36
N LYS A 245 14.51 -13.75 4.40
CA LYS A 245 15.58 -14.70 4.67
C LYS A 245 15.88 -15.59 3.46
N GLY A 246 17.15 -15.61 3.04
CA GLY A 246 17.62 -16.39 1.90
C GLY A 246 17.12 -15.92 0.53
N LYS A 247 16.43 -14.78 0.45
CA LYS A 247 15.90 -14.20 -0.80
C LYS A 247 16.42 -12.78 -1.04
N GLY A 248 16.49 -11.95 0.01
CA GLY A 248 16.89 -10.54 -0.07
C GLY A 248 15.70 -9.58 0.06
N ILE A 249 15.81 -8.41 -0.55
CA ILE A 249 14.85 -7.31 -0.36
C ILE A 249 13.54 -7.61 -1.11
N VAL A 250 12.42 -7.48 -0.40
CA VAL A 250 11.09 -7.37 -0.99
C VAL A 250 10.59 -5.95 -0.80
N MET A 251 10.21 -5.27 -1.88
CA MET A 251 9.81 -3.87 -1.89
C MET A 251 8.33 -3.68 -2.21
N PHE A 252 7.73 -2.65 -1.61
CA PHE A 252 6.40 -2.16 -1.91
C PHE A 252 6.49 -0.66 -2.23
N THR A 253 6.05 -0.27 -3.41
CA THR A 253 6.07 1.12 -3.86
C THR A 253 4.70 1.52 -4.39
N GLY A 254 4.32 2.78 -4.16
CA GLY A 254 3.09 3.36 -4.70
C GLY A 254 3.26 3.66 -6.19
N CYS A 255 2.87 4.86 -6.61
CA CYS A 255 2.96 5.35 -7.98
C CYS A 255 4.38 5.29 -8.57
N SER A 256 5.42 5.34 -7.72
CA SER A 256 6.83 5.29 -8.14
C SER A 256 7.20 6.46 -9.05
N HIS A 257 6.73 7.66 -8.71
CA HIS A 257 7.00 8.90 -9.45
C HIS A 257 8.50 9.15 -9.62
N ARG A 258 9.30 8.82 -8.61
CA ARG A 258 10.75 8.95 -8.65
C ARG A 258 11.43 7.80 -9.40
N GLY A 259 10.65 6.81 -9.83
CA GLY A 259 11.08 5.71 -10.67
C GLY A 259 11.48 4.44 -9.90
N VAL A 260 11.13 3.29 -10.46
CA VAL A 260 11.36 1.97 -9.85
C VAL A 260 12.85 1.63 -9.76
N VAL A 261 13.68 2.13 -10.67
CA VAL A 261 15.13 1.90 -10.66
C VAL A 261 15.80 2.74 -9.57
N ASN A 262 15.42 4.00 -9.44
CA ASN A 262 15.87 4.86 -8.34
C ASN A 262 15.45 4.28 -6.98
N ALA A 263 14.19 3.86 -6.83
CA ALA A 263 13.73 3.19 -5.61
C ALA A 263 14.54 1.92 -5.32
N SER A 264 14.74 1.05 -6.33
CA SER A 264 15.49 -0.21 -6.18
C SER A 264 16.95 0.03 -5.76
N ARG A 265 17.62 0.99 -6.39
CA ARG A 265 19.01 1.35 -6.02
C ARG A 265 19.09 1.91 -4.62
N ASN A 266 18.14 2.77 -4.24
CA ASN A 266 18.08 3.29 -2.87
C ASN A 266 17.88 2.18 -1.84
N ALA A 267 17.01 1.19 -2.11
CA ALA A 267 16.84 0.03 -1.23
C ALA A 267 18.12 -0.80 -1.10
N VAL A 268 18.83 -1.04 -2.21
CA VAL A 268 20.13 -1.70 -2.21
C VAL A 268 21.15 -0.92 -1.38
N ASP A 269 21.18 0.41 -1.48
CA ASP A 269 22.10 1.24 -0.71
C ASP A 269 21.79 1.24 0.80
N LEU A 270 20.50 1.21 1.16
CA LEU A 270 20.03 1.20 2.56
C LEU A 270 20.37 -0.12 3.28
N LEU A 271 20.25 -1.26 2.60
CA LEU A 271 20.46 -2.58 3.22
C LEU A 271 21.80 -3.24 2.84
N ARG A 272 22.42 -2.86 1.72
CA ARG A 272 23.51 -3.57 1.04
C ARG A 272 23.13 -5.00 0.61
N GLY A 273 21.92 -5.16 0.09
CA GLY A 273 21.36 -6.44 -0.37
C GLY A 273 21.02 -6.46 -1.86
N THR A 274 20.24 -7.45 -2.29
CA THR A 274 19.70 -7.55 -3.65
C THR A 274 18.17 -7.49 -3.60
N VAL A 275 17.56 -6.75 -4.53
CA VAL A 275 16.10 -6.76 -4.71
C VAL A 275 15.68 -8.09 -5.33
N HIS A 276 14.89 -8.86 -4.58
CA HIS A 276 14.33 -10.13 -5.02
C HIS A 276 12.99 -9.95 -5.72
N CYS A 277 12.13 -9.11 -5.15
CA CYS A 277 10.78 -8.90 -5.59
C CYS A 277 10.35 -7.45 -5.32
N MET A 278 9.52 -6.89 -6.19
CA MET A 278 8.89 -5.60 -6.01
C MET A 278 7.41 -5.73 -6.35
N LEU A 279 6.55 -5.34 -5.41
CA LEU A 279 5.15 -5.05 -5.68
C LEU A 279 5.02 -3.55 -5.92
N LEU A 280 4.47 -3.17 -7.06
CA LEU A 280 4.35 -1.77 -7.45
C LEU A 280 3.00 -1.48 -8.07
N MET A 281 2.56 -0.23 -7.94
CA MET A 281 1.54 0.33 -8.79
C MET A 281 2.22 1.10 -9.92
N VAL A 282 1.98 0.70 -11.16
CA VAL A 282 2.45 1.47 -12.32
C VAL A 282 1.56 2.71 -12.41
N ALA A 283 2.07 3.87 -12.00
CA ALA A 283 1.51 5.14 -12.47
C ALA A 283 2.03 5.37 -13.90
N ILE A 284 1.13 5.83 -14.78
CA ILE A 284 1.45 6.09 -16.18
C ILE A 284 2.57 7.15 -16.23
N THR A 285 3.78 6.73 -16.63
CA THR A 285 4.94 7.60 -16.90
C THR A 285 4.91 8.19 -18.30
#